data_AF-A0A848LUU1-F1
#
_entry.id   AF-A0A848LUU1-F1
#
_cell.length_a   1.000
_cell.length_b   1.000
_cell.length_c   1.000
_cell.angle_alpha   90.00
_cell.angle_beta   90.00
_cell.angle_gamma   90.00
#
_symmetry.space_group_name_H-M   'P 1'
#
loop_
_entity.id
_entity.type
_entity.pdbx_description
1 polymer ?
#
loop_
_entity_poly.entity_id
_entity_poly.type
_entity_poly.pdbx_seq_one_letter_code
_entity_poly.pdbx_strand_id
1 'polypeptide(L)'
;MATKRPQPPAGPAAHAEEPPRTALRIHAPDALPAAELNVLRDLNVLRAPAPDLLAPAGVPAGTPLRQNRFITQGYIRIAQTLQGLLDPDFRPGGTSRVRPCWFAFAPHASQEAGKGLLGAAIARRIIDIAQGEALPSAAHAYDRVGLTGPMRQGAEKLSTALGWHGLPRDAAAAIGALAGAMNLEPLSDPRTLWSTAHRFARLFFLAPGVLPLDKTEAMARTLERLLNEGNVAIFTDIGGSAQAYLAWRQGAGALTPERVLREFTLRGATSQQAKRAYDALITRTRETPAPSDFARLLPDVSGPSLVVAAFALTETARQAPGGGARDALIAIANNCFAWREQHDAVQPAFTPPARLPDEVSRPDLTQAMTPLLRLELGTVVWNFSDYAATQRDRDSNPLTSKPTEYNWASFADRWPAILTSFTLGYRNPTVMWDLPKPLVPANSPLLDLLA
;
A
#
# COMPACT_ATOMS: atom_id res chain seq x y z
N MET A 1 -45.21 30.60 24.74
CA MET A 1 -46.05 29.38 24.65
C MET A 1 -45.37 28.48 23.62
N ALA A 2 -44.51 27.50 23.91
CA ALA A 2 -44.47 26.46 24.95
C ALA A 2 -45.71 25.57 24.99
N THR A 3 -45.64 24.39 24.36
CA THR A 3 -46.16 23.12 24.89
C THR A 3 -45.39 21.92 24.31
N LYS A 4 -44.59 21.29 25.18
CA LYS A 4 -44.02 19.93 25.08
C LYS A 4 -45.12 18.87 25.27
N ARG A 5 -44.92 17.65 24.73
CA ARG A 5 -45.45 16.38 25.26
C ARG A 5 -44.66 15.17 24.68
N PRO A 6 -44.72 13.96 25.29
CA PRO A 6 -43.58 13.34 25.98
C PRO A 6 -43.07 12.04 25.35
N GLN A 7 -41.90 11.59 25.81
CA GLN A 7 -41.24 10.34 25.43
C GLN A 7 -41.73 9.17 26.30
N PRO A 8 -42.10 7.99 25.74
CA PRO A 8 -42.42 6.79 26.52
C PRO A 8 -41.18 5.94 26.86
N PRO A 9 -41.30 5.00 27.82
CA PRO A 9 -40.21 4.53 28.70
C PRO A 9 -39.37 3.38 28.12
N ALA A 10 -38.17 3.23 28.69
CA ALA A 10 -37.25 2.12 28.46
C ALA A 10 -37.74 0.83 29.15
N GLY A 11 -37.80 -0.27 28.40
CA GLY A 11 -38.00 -1.64 28.89
C GLY A 11 -36.68 -2.43 28.93
N PRO A 12 -36.62 -3.53 29.71
CA PRO A 12 -35.42 -3.98 30.41
C PRO A 12 -34.50 -4.92 29.60
N ALA A 13 -33.22 -4.91 30.00
CA ALA A 13 -32.15 -5.77 29.49
C ALA A 13 -32.39 -7.26 29.82
N ALA A 14 -32.19 -8.12 28.83
CA ALA A 14 -32.16 -9.57 29.01
C ALA A 14 -30.71 -10.08 28.87
N HIS A 15 -30.31 -10.84 29.89
CA HIS A 15 -28.99 -11.42 30.09
C HIS A 15 -28.66 -12.56 29.11
N ALA A 16 -27.36 -12.72 28.88
CA ALA A 16 -26.74 -13.78 28.10
C ALA A 16 -26.80 -15.14 28.79
N GLU A 17 -27.04 -16.19 28.01
CA GLU A 17 -26.70 -17.58 28.35
C GLU A 17 -25.70 -18.10 27.32
N GLU A 18 -24.51 -18.48 27.80
CA GLU A 18 -23.45 -19.15 27.03
C GLU A 18 -23.62 -20.67 27.18
N PRO A 19 -23.71 -21.46 26.08
CA PRO A 19 -23.68 -22.91 26.18
C PRO A 19 -22.23 -23.46 26.22
N PRO A 20 -22.05 -24.68 26.74
CA PRO A 20 -20.79 -25.12 27.36
C PRO A 20 -19.68 -25.50 26.37
N ARG A 21 -18.45 -25.31 26.84
CA ARG A 21 -17.20 -25.73 26.21
C ARG A 21 -17.08 -27.25 26.18
N THR A 22 -17.07 -27.84 24.99
CA THR A 22 -16.67 -29.24 24.78
C THR A 22 -15.36 -29.25 24.00
N ALA A 23 -14.29 -29.72 24.64
CA ALA A 23 -12.99 -29.90 24.02
C ALA A 23 -13.01 -31.15 23.11
N LEU A 24 -12.69 -30.98 21.83
CA LEU A 24 -12.39 -32.09 20.93
C LEU A 24 -10.88 -32.12 20.66
N ARG A 25 -10.18 -33.08 21.25
CA ARG A 25 -8.82 -33.47 20.88
C ARG A 25 -8.92 -34.52 19.78
N ILE A 26 -8.28 -34.30 18.64
CA ILE A 26 -7.95 -35.36 17.68
C ILE A 26 -6.50 -35.19 17.23
N HIS A 27 -5.81 -36.32 17.21
CA HIS A 27 -4.38 -36.56 17.12
C HIS A 27 -3.75 -36.13 15.79
N ALA A 28 -2.51 -35.64 15.87
CA ALA A 28 -1.61 -35.51 14.73
C ALA A 28 -1.17 -36.89 14.23
N PRO A 29 -1.12 -37.14 12.90
CA PRO A 29 -0.39 -38.28 12.36
C PRO A 29 1.11 -38.00 12.40
N ASP A 30 1.84 -39.06 12.72
CA ASP A 30 3.28 -39.12 12.90
C ASP A 30 4.09 -38.60 11.71
N ALA A 31 5.23 -38.01 12.05
CA ALA A 31 6.20 -37.42 11.14
C ALA A 31 6.63 -38.39 10.02
N LEU A 32 6.79 -37.85 8.81
CA LEU A 32 7.50 -38.54 7.73
C LEU A 32 8.99 -38.72 8.10
N PRO A 33 9.62 -39.87 7.77
CA PRO A 33 10.99 -40.18 8.17
C PRO A 33 12.04 -39.21 7.63
N ALA A 34 13.04 -38.91 8.46
CA ALA A 34 14.10 -37.93 8.24
C ALA A 34 15.03 -38.17 7.02
N ALA A 35 14.82 -39.23 6.23
CA ALA A 35 15.67 -39.56 5.08
C ALA A 35 15.18 -38.93 3.75
N GLU A 36 13.91 -38.54 3.63
CA GLU A 36 13.40 -37.79 2.46
C GLU A 36 13.52 -36.26 2.60
N LEU A 37 13.89 -35.78 3.79
CA LEU A 37 14.16 -34.37 4.08
C LEU A 37 15.56 -33.90 3.65
N ASN A 38 16.45 -34.82 3.24
CA ASN A 38 17.82 -34.48 2.85
C ASN A 38 18.02 -34.25 1.34
N VAL A 39 17.11 -34.72 0.46
CA VAL A 39 17.20 -34.43 -0.98
C VAL A 39 16.56 -33.08 -1.36
N LEU A 40 15.72 -32.51 -0.50
CA LEU A 40 15.20 -31.14 -0.63
C LEU A 40 16.02 -30.09 0.14
N ARG A 41 17.06 -30.49 0.87
CA ARG A 41 17.99 -29.58 1.57
C ARG A 41 19.15 -29.11 0.69
N ASP A 42 19.51 -29.86 -0.36
CA ASP A 42 20.69 -29.57 -1.18
C ASP A 42 20.45 -28.66 -2.40
N LEU A 43 19.27 -28.05 -2.53
CA LEU A 43 19.03 -26.93 -3.47
C LEU A 43 18.87 -25.57 -2.78
N ASN A 44 18.99 -25.53 -1.45
CA ASN A 44 19.17 -24.29 -0.70
C ASN A 44 20.66 -24.08 -0.43
N VAL A 45 21.41 -23.64 -1.45
CA VAL A 45 22.69 -22.96 -1.19
C VAL A 45 22.39 -21.55 -0.67
N LEU A 46 21.82 -21.50 0.53
CA LEU A 46 21.98 -20.37 1.43
C LEU A 46 23.45 -20.39 1.84
N ARG A 47 24.23 -19.44 1.30
CA ARG A 47 25.45 -19.04 1.99
C ARG A 47 25.05 -18.62 3.40
N ALA A 48 25.74 -19.19 4.40
CA ALA A 48 25.50 -18.97 5.81
C ALA A 48 25.29 -17.48 6.15
N PRO A 49 24.37 -17.14 7.08
CA PRO A 49 24.25 -15.78 7.57
C PRO A 49 25.52 -15.42 8.36
N ALA A 50 26.20 -14.35 7.95
CA ALA A 50 27.17 -13.69 8.81
C ALA A 50 26.44 -13.15 10.05
N PRO A 51 27.02 -13.29 11.25
CA PRO A 51 26.42 -12.80 12.47
C PRO A 51 26.67 -11.29 12.56
N ASP A 52 25.90 -10.47 11.85
CA ASP A 52 25.83 -9.03 12.13
C ASP A 52 24.51 -8.44 11.60
N LEU A 53 23.73 -7.89 12.56
CA LEU A 53 22.49 -7.13 12.42
C LEU A 53 21.29 -7.89 11.80
N LEU A 54 20.58 -8.60 12.69
CA LEU A 54 19.22 -9.09 12.47
C LEU A 54 18.29 -7.93 12.11
N ALA A 55 17.83 -7.87 10.86
CA ALA A 55 16.56 -7.21 10.57
C ALA A 55 15.47 -7.92 11.40
N PRO A 56 14.55 -7.18 12.04
CA PRO A 56 13.46 -7.81 12.80
C PRO A 56 12.58 -8.67 11.90
N ALA A 57 11.91 -9.63 12.53
CA ALA A 57 11.04 -10.66 11.95
C ALA A 57 10.26 -10.17 10.71
N GLY A 58 10.42 -10.90 9.60
CA GLY A 58 9.68 -10.64 8.36
C GLY A 58 8.17 -10.63 8.57
N VAL A 59 7.43 -10.08 7.62
CA VAL A 59 5.96 -10.10 7.63
C VAL A 59 5.51 -11.56 7.81
N PRO A 60 4.72 -11.88 8.86
CA PRO A 60 4.31 -13.25 9.11
C PRO A 60 3.60 -13.86 7.90
N ALA A 61 3.80 -15.16 7.67
CA ALA A 61 3.01 -15.90 6.70
C ALA A 61 1.52 -15.81 7.08
N GLY A 62 0.66 -15.64 6.08
CA GLY A 62 -0.78 -15.52 6.27
C GLY A 62 -1.45 -14.98 5.03
N THR A 63 -2.76 -14.76 5.11
CA THR A 63 -3.53 -14.18 4.00
C THR A 63 -3.06 -12.75 3.70
N PRO A 64 -3.14 -12.26 2.46
CA PRO A 64 -2.74 -10.89 2.11
C PRO A 64 -3.38 -9.81 2.98
N LEU A 65 -4.65 -9.97 3.37
CA LEU A 65 -5.34 -9.03 4.27
C LEU A 65 -4.77 -9.05 5.71
N ARG A 66 -4.36 -10.22 6.22
CA ARG A 66 -3.67 -10.32 7.52
C ARG A 66 -2.29 -9.67 7.47
N GLN A 67 -1.55 -9.91 6.39
CA GLN A 67 -0.25 -9.29 6.16
C GLN A 67 -0.36 -7.77 6.08
N ASN A 68 -1.32 -7.25 5.31
CA ASN A 68 -1.58 -5.82 5.21
C ASN A 68 -1.97 -5.18 6.57
N ARG A 69 -2.80 -5.87 7.37
CA ARG A 69 -3.14 -5.42 8.73
C ARG A 69 -1.89 -5.33 9.60
N PHE A 70 -1.03 -6.35 9.58
CA PHE A 70 0.23 -6.36 10.32
C PHE A 70 1.13 -5.20 9.89
N ILE A 71 1.28 -4.98 8.58
CA ILE A 71 2.09 -3.91 7.99
C ILE A 71 1.56 -2.53 8.40
N THR A 72 0.27 -2.27 8.24
CA THR A 72 -0.37 -0.99 8.59
C THR A 72 -0.16 -0.68 10.07
N GLN A 73 -0.39 -1.65 10.96
CA GLN A 73 -0.13 -1.49 12.39
C GLN A 73 1.35 -1.29 12.71
N GLY A 74 2.24 -1.97 11.99
CA GLY A 74 3.69 -1.78 12.08
C GLY A 74 4.09 -0.35 11.74
N TYR A 75 3.60 0.17 10.62
CA TYR A 75 3.84 1.56 10.22
C TYR A 75 3.28 2.57 11.21
N ILE A 76 2.09 2.36 11.78
CA ILE A 76 1.55 3.24 12.82
C ILE A 76 2.52 3.37 14.00
N ARG A 77 3.06 2.25 14.50
CA ARG A 77 4.03 2.27 15.60
C ARG A 77 5.33 2.99 15.22
N ILE A 78 5.85 2.72 14.03
CA ILE A 78 7.08 3.37 13.53
C ILE A 78 6.86 4.87 13.36
N ALA A 79 5.74 5.28 12.76
CA ALA A 79 5.37 6.67 12.52
C ALA A 79 5.30 7.47 13.82
N GLN A 80 4.58 6.95 14.81
CA GLN A 80 4.45 7.59 16.12
C GLN A 80 5.80 7.72 16.82
N THR A 81 6.63 6.68 16.75
CA THR A 81 7.95 6.68 17.38
C THR A 81 8.87 7.70 16.72
N LEU A 82 9.03 7.66 15.40
CA LEU A 82 9.93 8.56 14.67
C LEU A 82 9.45 10.01 14.68
N GLN A 83 8.14 10.25 14.63
CA GLN A 83 7.62 11.62 14.78
C GLN A 83 7.88 12.16 16.19
N GLY A 84 7.70 11.35 17.23
CA GLY A 84 8.03 11.72 18.61
C GLY A 84 9.51 12.03 18.83
N LEU A 85 10.41 11.52 17.98
CA LEU A 85 11.82 11.93 17.99
C LEU A 85 12.01 13.35 17.46
N LEU A 86 11.27 13.74 16.42
CA LEU A 86 11.38 15.03 15.76
C LEU A 86 10.61 16.14 16.50
N ASP A 87 9.53 15.77 17.18
CA ASP A 87 8.71 16.62 18.02
C ASP A 87 8.46 15.93 19.39
N PRO A 88 9.24 16.26 20.43
CA PRO A 88 9.09 15.66 21.76
C PRO A 88 7.73 15.90 22.43
N ASP A 89 7.01 16.95 22.00
CA ASP A 89 5.68 17.28 22.50
C ASP A 89 4.58 16.52 21.75
N PHE A 90 4.92 15.82 20.66
CA PHE A 90 3.97 15.00 19.91
C PHE A 90 3.37 13.91 20.82
N ARG A 91 2.05 13.73 20.68
CA ARG A 91 1.29 12.67 21.34
C ARG A 91 0.46 11.93 20.28
N PRO A 92 0.34 10.60 20.36
CA PRO A 92 -0.53 9.84 19.47
C PRO A 92 -1.96 10.41 19.43
N GLY A 93 -2.50 10.64 18.23
CA GLY A 93 -3.81 11.27 18.03
C GLY A 93 -3.84 12.80 18.17
N GLY A 94 -2.70 13.43 18.46
CA GLY A 94 -2.54 14.88 18.48
C GLY A 94 -1.88 15.44 17.23
N THR A 95 -1.56 16.73 17.25
CA THR A 95 -0.87 17.43 16.16
C THR A 95 0.63 17.49 16.40
N SER A 96 1.44 17.23 15.36
CA SER A 96 2.87 17.53 15.36
C SER A 96 3.13 19.00 15.03
N ARG A 97 4.06 19.65 15.74
CA ARG A 97 4.55 21.01 15.47
C ARG A 97 5.57 21.08 14.34
N VAL A 98 6.03 19.93 13.87
CA VAL A 98 6.99 19.80 12.76
C VAL A 98 6.34 19.05 11.61
N ARG A 99 6.92 19.19 10.41
CA ARG A 99 6.48 18.46 9.22
C ARG A 99 6.34 16.95 9.49
N PRO A 100 5.29 16.29 8.95
CA PRO A 100 5.17 14.84 9.00
C PRO A 100 6.36 14.17 8.31
N CYS A 101 7.00 13.21 8.99
CA CYS A 101 8.00 12.35 8.36
C CYS A 101 7.35 11.34 7.39
N TRP A 102 8.14 10.69 6.53
CA TRP A 102 7.68 9.71 5.54
C TRP A 102 6.80 8.63 6.17
N PHE A 103 7.16 8.20 7.39
CA PHE A 103 6.42 7.18 8.12
C PHE A 103 5.02 7.63 8.52
N ALA A 104 4.70 8.92 8.57
CA ALA A 104 3.33 9.40 8.75
C ALA A 104 2.43 9.10 7.52
N PHE A 105 3.01 8.98 6.32
CA PHE A 105 2.29 8.65 5.09
C PHE A 105 2.09 7.14 4.90
N ALA A 106 3.03 6.33 5.40
CA ALA A 106 3.05 4.90 5.15
C ALA A 106 1.80 4.11 5.64
N PRO A 107 1.19 4.40 6.82
CA PRO A 107 -0.06 3.75 7.22
C PRO A 107 -1.18 3.97 6.22
N HIS A 108 -1.31 5.20 5.72
CA HIS A 108 -2.33 5.60 4.76
C HIS A 108 -2.15 4.90 3.42
N ALA A 109 -0.92 4.89 2.90
CA ALA A 109 -0.62 4.17 1.65
C ALA A 109 -0.83 2.66 1.78
N SER A 110 -0.43 2.06 2.90
CA SER A 110 -0.66 0.64 3.17
C SER A 110 -2.16 0.31 3.25
N GLN A 111 -2.96 1.19 3.87
CA GLN A 111 -4.40 1.03 3.93
C GLN A 111 -5.05 1.02 2.54
N GLU A 112 -4.65 1.90 1.62
CA GLU A 112 -5.18 1.92 0.25
C GLU A 112 -4.82 0.64 -0.53
N ALA A 113 -3.59 0.15 -0.38
CA ALA A 113 -3.23 -1.16 -0.93
C ALA A 113 -4.09 -2.28 -0.31
N GLY A 114 -4.39 -2.20 0.99
CA GLY A 114 -5.32 -3.11 1.67
C GLY A 114 -6.73 -3.08 1.10
N LYS A 115 -7.24 -1.92 0.68
CA LYS A 115 -8.54 -1.82 0.00
C LYS A 115 -8.52 -2.56 -1.33
N GLY A 116 -7.45 -2.42 -2.12
CA GLY A 116 -7.28 -3.20 -3.34
C GLY A 116 -7.23 -4.72 -3.08
N LEU A 117 -6.54 -5.17 -2.03
CA LEU A 117 -6.55 -6.58 -1.60
C LEU A 117 -7.96 -7.05 -1.21
N LEU A 118 -8.73 -6.21 -0.52
CA LEU A 118 -10.13 -6.51 -0.19
C LEU A 118 -11.00 -6.60 -1.45
N GLY A 119 -10.79 -5.72 -2.42
CA GLY A 119 -11.46 -5.79 -3.73
C GLY A 119 -11.18 -7.10 -4.46
N ALA A 120 -9.93 -7.55 -4.47
CA ALA A 120 -9.54 -8.84 -5.06
C ALA A 120 -10.22 -10.02 -4.32
N ALA A 121 -10.28 -9.97 -2.99
CA ALA A 121 -10.97 -10.98 -2.17
C ALA A 121 -12.47 -11.06 -2.50
N ILE A 122 -13.14 -9.92 -2.61
CA ILE A 122 -14.56 -9.84 -2.97
C ILE A 122 -14.79 -10.36 -4.38
N ALA A 123 -13.93 -10.01 -5.34
CA ALA A 123 -14.02 -10.50 -6.71
C ALA A 123 -13.91 -12.03 -6.79
N ARG A 124 -12.96 -12.63 -6.06
CA ARG A 124 -12.83 -14.10 -5.94
C ARG A 124 -14.07 -14.73 -5.31
N ARG A 125 -14.65 -14.09 -4.30
CA ARG A 125 -15.91 -14.57 -3.70
C ARG A 125 -17.08 -14.55 -4.70
N ILE A 126 -17.17 -13.54 -5.57
CA ILE A 126 -18.17 -13.50 -6.64
C ILE A 126 -17.94 -14.65 -7.62
N ILE A 127 -16.68 -14.92 -7.99
CA ILE A 127 -16.31 -16.05 -8.85
C ILE A 127 -16.75 -17.38 -8.24
N ASP A 128 -16.44 -17.63 -6.95
CA ASP A 128 -16.81 -18.86 -6.26
C ASP A 128 -18.34 -19.07 -6.25
N ILE A 129 -19.10 -18.00 -6.03
CA ILE A 129 -20.57 -18.05 -6.07
C ILE A 129 -21.05 -18.40 -7.48
N ALA A 130 -20.47 -17.77 -8.52
CA ALA A 130 -20.85 -17.98 -9.91
C ALA A 130 -20.53 -19.39 -10.43
N GLN A 131 -19.54 -20.07 -9.84
CA GLN A 131 -19.24 -21.48 -10.15
C GLN A 131 -20.33 -22.44 -9.67
N GLY A 132 -21.05 -22.11 -8.59
CA GLY A 132 -22.12 -22.93 -8.04
C GLY A 132 -23.51 -22.61 -8.58
N GLU A 133 -23.74 -21.37 -9.00
CA GLU A 133 -25.04 -20.88 -9.45
C GLU A 133 -24.87 -19.67 -10.39
N ALA A 134 -25.55 -19.68 -11.54
CA ALA A 134 -25.52 -18.53 -12.45
C ALA A 134 -26.13 -17.29 -11.79
N LEU A 135 -25.43 -16.16 -11.80
CA LEU A 135 -25.94 -14.94 -11.17
C LEU A 135 -26.95 -14.26 -12.10
N PRO A 136 -28.15 -13.90 -11.61
CA PRO A 136 -29.18 -13.27 -12.43
C PRO A 136 -28.78 -11.86 -12.90
N SER A 137 -27.99 -11.15 -12.10
CA SER A 137 -27.46 -9.81 -12.42
C SER A 137 -26.21 -9.48 -11.59
N ALA A 138 -25.43 -8.48 -12.05
CA ALA A 138 -24.30 -7.95 -11.28
C ALA A 138 -24.76 -7.36 -9.92
N ALA A 139 -25.90 -6.68 -9.90
CA ALA A 139 -26.52 -6.16 -8.68
C ALA A 139 -26.75 -7.27 -7.64
N HIS A 140 -27.26 -8.44 -8.08
CA HIS A 140 -27.45 -9.59 -7.20
C HIS A 140 -26.13 -10.15 -6.66
N ALA A 141 -25.08 -10.19 -7.49
CA ALA A 141 -23.74 -10.58 -7.06
C ALA A 141 -23.23 -9.65 -5.94
N TYR A 142 -23.42 -8.35 -6.12
CA TYR A 142 -23.06 -7.31 -5.15
C TYR A 142 -23.85 -7.40 -3.85
N ASP A 143 -25.15 -7.69 -3.92
CA ASP A 143 -25.97 -7.94 -2.74
C ASP A 143 -25.44 -9.13 -1.92
N ARG A 144 -25.07 -10.24 -2.58
CA ARG A 144 -24.55 -11.45 -1.92
C ARG A 144 -23.20 -11.24 -1.22
N VAL A 145 -22.39 -10.29 -1.69
CA VAL A 145 -21.12 -9.93 -1.06
C VAL A 145 -21.20 -8.67 -0.19
N GLY A 146 -22.40 -8.11 -0.02
CA GLY A 146 -22.66 -6.94 0.84
C GLY A 146 -22.08 -5.63 0.30
N LEU A 147 -21.83 -5.51 -1.01
CA LEU A 147 -21.31 -4.28 -1.61
C LEU A 147 -22.44 -3.23 -1.69
N THR A 148 -22.22 -2.06 -1.08
CA THR A 148 -23.24 -1.01 -0.94
C THR A 148 -22.67 0.38 -1.22
N GLY A 149 -23.54 1.39 -1.28
CA GLY A 149 -23.14 2.81 -1.38
C GLY A 149 -22.40 3.18 -2.67
N PRO A 150 -21.51 4.20 -2.63
CA PRO A 150 -20.77 4.67 -3.80
C PRO A 150 -19.89 3.60 -4.46
N MET A 151 -19.34 2.66 -3.67
CA MET A 151 -18.53 1.55 -4.17
C MET A 151 -19.36 0.65 -5.10
N ARG A 152 -20.60 0.33 -4.72
CA ARG A 152 -21.53 -0.43 -5.57
C ARG A 152 -21.87 0.32 -6.84
N GLN A 153 -22.23 1.60 -6.75
CA GLN A 153 -22.64 2.40 -7.91
C GLN A 153 -21.54 2.45 -8.97
N GLY A 154 -20.29 2.66 -8.56
CA GLY A 154 -19.17 2.62 -9.49
C GLY A 154 -18.92 1.23 -10.06
N ALA A 155 -19.01 0.18 -9.24
CA ALA A 155 -18.83 -1.20 -9.69
C ALA A 155 -19.89 -1.59 -10.74
N GLU A 156 -21.15 -1.19 -10.55
CA GLU A 156 -22.23 -1.40 -11.52
C GLU A 156 -21.99 -0.66 -12.85
N LYS A 157 -21.50 0.59 -12.80
CA LYS A 157 -21.12 1.36 -13.99
C LYS A 157 -20.03 0.64 -14.78
N LEU A 158 -18.96 0.20 -14.10
CA LEU A 158 -17.86 -0.51 -14.74
C LEU A 158 -18.31 -1.86 -15.30
N SER A 159 -19.06 -2.67 -14.55
CA SER A 159 -19.59 -3.95 -15.04
C SER A 159 -20.48 -3.80 -16.25
N THR A 160 -21.31 -2.76 -16.28
CA THR A 160 -22.14 -2.44 -17.45
C THR A 160 -21.26 -2.15 -18.66
N ALA A 161 -20.26 -1.26 -18.50
CA ALA A 161 -19.28 -0.95 -19.55
C ALA A 161 -18.55 -2.20 -20.06
N LEU A 162 -18.13 -3.10 -19.17
CA LEU A 162 -17.47 -4.36 -19.52
C LEU A 162 -18.39 -5.31 -20.31
N GLY A 163 -19.69 -5.33 -20.00
CA GLY A 163 -20.68 -6.07 -20.77
C GLY A 163 -20.77 -5.60 -22.23
N TRP A 164 -20.68 -4.28 -22.48
CA TRP A 164 -20.60 -3.73 -23.84
C TRP A 164 -19.33 -4.14 -24.59
N HIS A 165 -18.25 -4.45 -23.86
CA HIS A 165 -17.03 -5.02 -24.43
C HIS A 165 -17.06 -6.56 -24.54
N GLY A 166 -18.21 -7.19 -24.30
CA GLY A 166 -18.43 -8.62 -24.54
C GLY A 166 -18.05 -9.53 -23.36
N LEU A 167 -17.86 -8.99 -22.16
CA LEU A 167 -17.59 -9.82 -20.98
C LEU A 167 -18.88 -10.48 -20.46
N PRO A 168 -18.85 -11.77 -20.10
CA PRO A 168 -19.96 -12.42 -19.41
C PRO A 168 -20.30 -11.70 -18.10
N ARG A 169 -21.57 -11.80 -17.68
CA ARG A 169 -22.10 -11.03 -16.53
C ARG A 169 -21.30 -11.27 -15.24
N ASP A 170 -20.98 -12.52 -14.95
CA ASP A 170 -20.27 -12.89 -13.71
C ASP A 170 -18.84 -12.37 -13.71
N ALA A 171 -18.15 -12.47 -14.86
CA ALA A 171 -16.83 -11.90 -15.07
C ALA A 171 -16.84 -10.37 -14.93
N ALA A 172 -17.82 -9.70 -15.56
CA ALA A 172 -17.98 -8.25 -15.47
C ALA A 172 -18.31 -7.79 -14.04
N ALA A 173 -19.11 -8.54 -13.29
CA ALA A 173 -19.42 -8.26 -11.88
C ALA A 173 -18.18 -8.42 -10.99
N ALA A 174 -17.42 -9.50 -11.15
CA ALA A 174 -16.19 -9.71 -10.39
C ALA A 174 -15.13 -8.63 -10.68
N ILE A 175 -14.92 -8.23 -11.94
CA ILE A 175 -14.00 -7.13 -12.29
C ILE A 175 -14.52 -5.78 -11.78
N GLY A 176 -15.85 -5.55 -11.82
CA GLY A 176 -16.47 -4.38 -11.24
C GLY A 176 -16.18 -4.26 -9.74
N ALA A 177 -16.33 -5.35 -8.98
CA ALA A 177 -15.99 -5.39 -7.55
C ALA A 177 -14.49 -5.22 -7.27
N LEU A 178 -13.62 -5.79 -8.12
CA LEU A 178 -12.16 -5.64 -8.04
C LEU A 178 -11.76 -4.16 -8.07
N ALA A 179 -12.36 -3.37 -8.95
CA ALA A 179 -12.18 -1.93 -9.00
C ALA A 179 -12.99 -1.16 -7.93
N GLY A 180 -14.10 -1.75 -7.47
CA GLY A 180 -15.03 -1.24 -6.45
C GLY A 180 -14.41 -0.76 -5.15
N ALA A 181 -13.24 -1.30 -4.79
CA ALA A 181 -12.50 -0.89 -3.60
C ALA A 181 -11.64 0.37 -3.78
N MET A 182 -11.60 0.95 -4.98
CA MET A 182 -10.82 2.13 -5.35
C MET A 182 -11.69 3.39 -5.54
N ASN A 183 -11.11 4.50 -6.02
CA ASN A 183 -11.90 5.68 -6.39
C ASN A 183 -12.58 5.47 -7.75
N LEU A 184 -13.90 5.30 -7.74
CA LEU A 184 -14.69 5.12 -8.95
C LEU A 184 -15.36 6.41 -9.45
N GLU A 185 -15.20 7.53 -8.75
CA GLU A 185 -15.65 8.84 -9.22
C GLU A 185 -15.16 9.20 -10.64
N PRO A 186 -13.87 8.93 -11.02
CA PRO A 186 -13.35 9.24 -12.34
C PRO A 186 -14.10 8.56 -13.49
N LEU A 187 -14.81 7.46 -13.23
CA LEU A 187 -15.66 6.78 -14.22
C LEU A 187 -16.91 7.58 -14.62
N SER A 188 -17.14 8.74 -13.99
CA SER A 188 -18.20 9.67 -14.41
C SER A 188 -17.82 10.43 -15.69
N ASP A 189 -16.53 10.54 -16.03
CA ASP A 189 -16.10 10.94 -17.38
C ASP A 189 -16.25 9.72 -18.31
N PRO A 190 -17.09 9.80 -19.37
CA PRO A 190 -17.32 8.68 -20.27
C PRO A 190 -16.05 8.21 -21.00
N ARG A 191 -15.07 9.11 -21.22
CA ARG A 191 -13.79 8.77 -21.85
C ARG A 191 -12.92 7.92 -20.93
N THR A 192 -12.88 8.28 -19.65
CA THR A 192 -12.22 7.48 -18.61
C THR A 192 -12.88 6.13 -18.48
N LEU A 193 -14.22 6.08 -18.38
CA LEU A 193 -14.97 4.83 -18.30
C LEU A 193 -14.68 3.91 -19.49
N TRP A 194 -14.79 4.43 -20.72
CA TRP A 194 -14.58 3.64 -21.93
C TRP A 194 -13.16 3.10 -22.02
N SER A 195 -12.15 3.95 -21.77
CA SER A 195 -10.75 3.55 -21.83
C SER A 195 -10.37 2.53 -20.75
N THR A 196 -10.87 2.73 -19.52
CA THR A 196 -10.66 1.77 -18.42
C THR A 196 -11.36 0.43 -18.70
N ALA A 197 -12.62 0.45 -19.14
CA ALA A 197 -13.35 -0.77 -19.47
C ALA A 197 -12.72 -1.53 -20.65
N HIS A 198 -12.28 -0.82 -21.69
CA HIS A 198 -11.58 -1.40 -22.82
C HIS A 198 -10.27 -2.09 -22.40
N ARG A 199 -9.47 -1.48 -21.52
CA ARG A 199 -8.22 -2.08 -21.01
C ARG A 199 -8.47 -3.32 -20.17
N PHE A 200 -9.45 -3.28 -19.26
CA PHE A 200 -9.87 -4.47 -18.51
C PHE A 200 -10.38 -5.57 -19.43
N ALA A 201 -11.18 -5.24 -20.45
CA ALA A 201 -11.67 -6.22 -21.40
C ALA A 201 -10.54 -6.85 -22.22
N ARG A 202 -9.59 -6.05 -22.70
CA ARG A 202 -8.40 -6.56 -23.40
C ARG A 202 -7.59 -7.52 -22.51
N LEU A 203 -7.37 -7.16 -21.23
CA LEU A 203 -6.71 -8.04 -20.27
C LEU A 203 -7.48 -9.35 -20.08
N PHE A 204 -8.79 -9.28 -19.92
CA PHE A 204 -9.65 -10.45 -19.79
C PHE A 204 -9.51 -11.40 -20.98
N PHE A 205 -9.57 -10.90 -22.21
CA PHE A 205 -9.47 -11.77 -23.39
C PHE A 205 -8.09 -12.41 -23.55
N LEU A 206 -7.03 -11.74 -23.09
CA LEU A 206 -5.65 -12.23 -23.08
C LEU A 206 -5.27 -13.02 -21.83
N ALA A 207 -6.16 -13.11 -20.84
CA ALA A 207 -5.87 -13.78 -19.57
C ALA A 207 -5.71 -15.30 -19.76
N PRO A 208 -4.88 -15.95 -18.93
CA PRO A 208 -4.78 -17.39 -18.89
C PRO A 208 -6.10 -18.02 -18.45
N GLY A 209 -6.33 -19.28 -18.83
CA GLY A 209 -7.57 -20.00 -18.54
C GLY A 209 -8.49 -20.12 -19.76
N VAL A 210 -9.38 -21.11 -19.72
CA VAL A 210 -10.30 -21.41 -20.83
C VAL A 210 -11.67 -20.78 -20.54
N LEU A 211 -12.16 -20.91 -19.31
CA LEU A 211 -13.45 -20.40 -18.93
C LEU A 211 -13.38 -18.91 -18.58
N PRO A 212 -14.47 -18.16 -18.78
CA PRO A 212 -14.54 -16.75 -18.37
C PRO A 212 -14.16 -16.52 -16.90
N LEU A 213 -14.58 -17.39 -16.00
CA LEU A 213 -14.28 -17.25 -14.57
C LEU A 213 -12.79 -17.47 -14.26
N ASP A 214 -12.13 -18.43 -14.92
CA ASP A 214 -10.67 -18.65 -14.79
C ASP A 214 -9.90 -17.37 -15.16
N LYS A 215 -10.31 -16.73 -16.26
CA LYS A 215 -9.70 -15.51 -16.78
C LYS A 215 -9.86 -14.34 -15.80
N THR A 216 -11.04 -14.19 -15.22
CA THR A 216 -11.30 -13.17 -14.20
C THR A 216 -10.55 -13.47 -12.91
N GLU A 217 -10.43 -14.74 -12.52
CA GLU A 217 -9.65 -15.15 -11.36
C GLU A 217 -8.16 -14.81 -11.53
N ALA A 218 -7.59 -15.03 -12.72
CA ALA A 218 -6.22 -14.63 -13.04
C ALA A 218 -6.00 -13.12 -12.81
N MET A 219 -6.95 -12.28 -13.20
CA MET A 219 -6.88 -10.82 -12.95
C MET A 219 -6.93 -10.49 -11.46
N ALA A 220 -7.83 -11.13 -10.70
CA ALA A 220 -7.95 -10.93 -9.26
C ALA A 220 -6.68 -11.38 -8.51
N ARG A 221 -6.14 -12.55 -8.85
CA ARG A 221 -4.86 -13.07 -8.33
C ARG A 221 -3.70 -12.16 -8.67
N THR A 222 -3.65 -11.63 -9.88
CA THR A 222 -2.61 -10.69 -10.31
C THR A 222 -2.63 -9.42 -9.46
N LEU A 223 -3.82 -8.84 -9.21
CA LEU A 223 -3.93 -7.65 -8.35
C LEU A 223 -3.53 -7.96 -6.91
N GLU A 224 -4.05 -9.06 -6.35
CA GLU A 224 -3.74 -9.50 -4.99
C GLU A 224 -2.24 -9.69 -4.80
N ARG A 225 -1.59 -10.40 -5.74
CA ARG A 225 -0.17 -10.68 -5.70
C ARG A 225 0.66 -9.40 -5.85
N LEU A 226 0.34 -8.55 -6.83
CA LEU A 226 1.01 -7.26 -7.02
C LEU A 226 1.00 -6.40 -5.76
N LEU A 227 -0.18 -6.20 -5.16
CA LEU A 227 -0.33 -5.33 -3.99
C LEU A 227 0.29 -5.94 -2.75
N ASN A 228 0.17 -7.25 -2.55
CA ASN A 228 0.74 -7.93 -1.39
C ASN A 228 2.27 -7.99 -1.46
N GLU A 229 2.83 -8.42 -2.59
CA GLU A 229 4.28 -8.45 -2.80
C GLU A 229 4.88 -7.05 -2.67
N GLY A 230 4.24 -6.03 -3.25
CA GLY A 230 4.66 -4.64 -3.12
C GLY A 230 4.67 -4.16 -1.67
N ASN A 231 3.57 -4.35 -0.93
CA ASN A 231 3.48 -3.98 0.48
C ASN A 231 4.52 -4.70 1.34
N VAL A 232 4.70 -6.01 1.14
CA VAL A 232 5.67 -6.82 1.89
C VAL A 232 7.10 -6.38 1.59
N ALA A 233 7.42 -6.12 0.32
CA ALA A 233 8.74 -5.63 -0.09
C ALA A 233 9.05 -4.27 0.54
N ILE A 234 8.13 -3.31 0.44
CA ILE A 234 8.28 -1.97 1.03
C ILE A 234 8.42 -2.03 2.55
N PHE A 235 7.58 -2.82 3.24
CA PHE A 235 7.65 -2.93 4.70
C PHE A 235 8.92 -3.62 5.18
N THR A 236 9.35 -4.66 4.49
CA THR A 236 10.58 -5.37 4.83
C THR A 236 11.81 -4.48 4.60
N ASP A 237 11.83 -3.69 3.53
CA ASP A 237 12.94 -2.78 3.21
C ASP A 237 12.92 -1.51 4.09
N ILE A 238 11.94 -0.63 3.90
CA ILE A 238 11.90 0.68 4.59
C ILE A 238 11.44 0.53 6.04
N GLY A 239 10.40 -0.26 6.30
CA GLY A 239 9.91 -0.52 7.66
C GLY A 239 10.95 -1.27 8.51
N GLY A 240 11.57 -2.30 7.93
CA GLY A 240 12.67 -3.05 8.55
C GLY A 240 13.89 -2.15 8.82
N SER A 241 14.25 -1.29 7.89
CA SER A 241 15.33 -0.30 8.09
C SER A 241 15.03 0.66 9.25
N ALA A 242 13.80 1.12 9.40
CA ALA A 242 13.38 1.96 10.52
C ALA A 242 13.42 1.23 11.86
N GLN A 243 12.98 -0.02 11.90
CA GLN A 243 13.05 -0.85 13.10
C GLN A 243 14.52 -1.13 13.50
N ALA A 244 15.39 -1.44 12.53
CA ALA A 244 16.81 -1.61 12.76
C ALA A 244 17.47 -0.32 13.28
N TYR A 245 17.13 0.83 12.67
CA TYR A 245 17.60 2.13 13.13
C TYR A 245 17.15 2.44 14.56
N LEU A 246 15.88 2.23 14.88
CA LEU A 246 15.33 2.45 16.23
C LEU A 246 15.98 1.51 17.27
N ALA A 247 16.25 0.25 16.91
CA ALA A 247 16.94 -0.69 17.77
C ALA A 247 18.41 -0.28 18.02
N TRP A 248 19.14 0.07 16.96
CA TRP A 248 20.51 0.61 17.08
C TRP A 248 20.54 1.86 17.96
N ARG A 249 19.57 2.77 17.77
CA ARG A 249 19.45 4.04 18.49
C ARG A 249 19.33 3.85 20.00
N GLN A 250 18.69 2.78 20.49
CA GLN A 250 18.54 2.49 21.92
C GLN A 250 19.87 2.19 22.62
N GLY A 251 20.83 1.57 21.92
CA GLY A 251 22.15 1.23 22.46
C GLY A 251 23.25 2.27 22.17
N ALA A 252 22.98 3.23 21.28
CA ALA A 252 24.00 4.15 20.77
C ALA A 252 24.36 5.30 21.72
N GLY A 253 23.69 5.53 22.86
CA GLY A 253 24.03 6.66 23.75
C GLY A 253 23.80 8.03 23.10
N ALA A 254 24.79 8.93 23.13
CA ALA A 254 24.66 10.25 22.47
C ALA A 254 24.55 10.10 20.95
N LEU A 255 23.45 10.62 20.38
CA LEU A 255 23.10 10.48 18.97
C LEU A 255 23.45 11.74 18.20
N THR A 256 24.27 11.58 17.15
CA THR A 256 24.59 12.64 16.17
C THR A 256 24.47 12.10 14.75
N PRO A 257 24.27 12.97 13.74
CA PRO A 257 24.25 12.56 12.33
C PRO A 257 25.52 11.83 11.90
N GLU A 258 26.69 12.30 12.34
CA GLU A 258 28.00 11.69 12.04
C GLU A 258 28.08 10.27 12.59
N ARG A 259 27.50 10.05 13.76
CA ARG A 259 27.43 8.73 14.37
C ARG A 259 26.53 7.78 13.58
N VAL A 260 25.38 8.24 13.10
CA VAL A 260 24.53 7.45 12.20
C VAL A 260 25.32 7.04 10.96
N LEU A 261 26.00 8.00 10.30
CA LEU A 261 26.77 7.74 9.08
C LEU A 261 27.94 6.76 9.27
N ARG A 262 28.51 6.72 10.48
CA ARG A 262 29.67 5.87 10.82
C ARG A 262 29.27 4.49 11.35
N GLU A 263 28.24 4.42 12.18
CA GLU A 263 27.95 3.23 13.01
C GLU A 263 26.65 2.52 12.65
N PHE A 264 25.67 3.20 12.03
CA PHE A 264 24.46 2.54 11.56
C PHE A 264 24.67 2.01 10.14
N THR A 265 24.45 0.72 9.93
CA THR A 265 24.62 0.08 8.63
C THR A 265 23.39 -0.72 8.25
N LEU A 266 23.13 -0.75 6.94
CA LEU A 266 22.11 -1.56 6.28
C LEU A 266 22.80 -2.45 5.25
N ARG A 267 22.21 -3.62 4.96
CA ARG A 267 22.73 -4.51 3.92
C ARG A 267 22.79 -3.77 2.58
N GLY A 268 23.97 -3.76 1.96
CA GLY A 268 24.21 -3.06 0.69
C GLY A 268 24.44 -1.55 0.81
N ALA A 269 24.44 -0.99 2.03
CA ALA A 269 24.88 0.37 2.28
C ALA A 269 26.39 0.41 2.55
N THR A 270 27.05 1.47 2.10
CA THR A 270 28.41 1.84 2.53
C THR A 270 28.40 3.20 3.22
N SER A 271 29.23 3.37 4.25
CA SER A 271 29.36 4.65 4.97
C SER A 271 29.86 5.77 4.06
N GLN A 272 30.73 5.46 3.08
CA GLN A 272 31.23 6.44 2.12
C GLN A 272 30.11 7.01 1.24
N GLN A 273 29.25 6.15 0.67
CA GLN A 273 28.11 6.58 -0.14
C GLN A 273 27.07 7.32 0.72
N ALA A 274 26.77 6.82 1.93
CA ALA A 274 25.82 7.48 2.83
C ALA A 274 26.29 8.87 3.23
N LYS A 275 27.58 9.03 3.58
CA LYS A 275 28.17 10.33 3.89
C LYS A 275 28.14 11.26 2.68
N ARG A 276 28.49 10.77 1.49
CA ARG A 276 28.43 11.56 0.24
C ARG A 276 27.02 12.08 -0.02
N ALA A 277 26.00 11.23 0.12
CA ALA A 277 24.60 11.62 -0.03
C ALA A 277 24.19 12.66 1.01
N TYR A 278 24.53 12.45 2.29
CA TYR A 278 24.26 13.41 3.35
C TYR A 278 24.90 14.79 3.08
N ASP A 279 26.21 14.82 2.79
CA ASP A 279 26.96 16.06 2.53
C ASP A 279 26.41 16.81 1.31
N ALA A 280 25.98 16.08 0.28
CA ALA A 280 25.37 16.67 -0.91
C ALA A 280 23.98 17.24 -0.63
N LEU A 281 23.19 16.61 0.23
CA LEU A 281 21.78 16.97 0.45
C LEU A 281 21.58 18.01 1.56
N ILE A 282 22.40 17.97 2.62
CA ILE A 282 22.33 18.90 3.76
C ILE A 282 22.45 20.37 3.33
N THR A 283 23.20 20.64 2.26
CA THR A 283 23.43 21.99 1.72
C THR A 283 22.27 22.52 0.88
N ARG A 284 21.25 21.70 0.62
CA ARG A 284 20.16 21.97 -0.34
C ARG A 284 18.81 22.21 0.33
N THR A 285 18.82 22.51 1.63
CA THR A 285 17.63 22.82 2.44
C THR A 285 16.86 24.07 1.98
N ARG A 286 17.44 24.88 1.09
CA ARG A 286 16.79 26.06 0.49
C ARG A 286 16.10 25.79 -0.85
N GLU A 287 16.29 24.61 -1.45
CA GLU A 287 15.68 24.28 -2.74
C GLU A 287 14.17 24.04 -2.58
N THR A 288 13.38 24.58 -3.52
CA THR A 288 11.92 24.38 -3.59
C THR A 288 11.54 24.06 -5.04
N PRO A 289 11.04 22.85 -5.35
CA PRO A 289 10.81 21.73 -4.42
C PRO A 289 12.11 21.15 -3.84
N ALA A 290 12.00 20.41 -2.74
CA ALA A 290 13.14 19.71 -2.15
C ALA A 290 13.74 18.69 -3.14
N PRO A 291 15.06 18.44 -3.12
CA PRO A 291 15.73 17.49 -4.01
C PRO A 291 15.03 16.13 -4.05
N SER A 292 14.75 15.63 -5.25
CA SER A 292 13.99 14.39 -5.46
C SER A 292 14.47 13.54 -6.65
N ASP A 293 15.37 14.05 -7.49
CA ASP A 293 15.93 13.32 -8.64
C ASP A 293 17.30 12.74 -8.29
N PHE A 294 17.32 11.67 -7.49
CA PHE A 294 18.57 11.15 -6.95
C PHE A 294 19.39 10.36 -7.97
N ALA A 295 18.78 9.79 -9.01
CA ALA A 295 19.53 9.17 -10.10
C ALA A 295 20.47 10.19 -10.78
N ARG A 296 20.00 11.42 -11.00
CA ARG A 296 20.84 12.48 -11.57
C ARG A 296 21.79 13.10 -10.55
N LEU A 297 21.34 13.29 -9.32
CA LEU A 297 22.11 14.00 -8.29
C LEU A 297 23.19 13.13 -7.64
N LEU A 298 22.96 11.83 -7.55
CA LEU A 298 23.75 10.87 -6.79
C LEU A 298 23.83 9.52 -7.54
N PRO A 299 24.31 9.46 -8.80
CA PRO A 299 24.23 8.27 -9.66
C PRO A 299 24.93 7.03 -9.08
N ASP A 300 25.97 7.22 -8.27
CA ASP A 300 26.76 6.12 -7.68
C ASP A 300 26.34 5.77 -6.25
N VAL A 301 25.28 6.38 -5.70
CA VAL A 301 24.81 6.10 -4.34
C VAL A 301 23.77 5.00 -4.38
N SER A 302 24.02 3.91 -3.64
CA SER A 302 23.03 2.84 -3.52
C SER A 302 21.80 3.29 -2.73
N GLY A 303 20.64 2.71 -3.05
CA GLY A 303 19.39 2.96 -2.33
C GLY A 303 19.52 2.76 -0.79
N PRO A 304 20.12 1.66 -0.30
CA PRO A 304 20.36 1.50 1.14
C PRO A 304 21.25 2.58 1.76
N SER A 305 22.29 3.05 1.06
CA SER A 305 23.10 4.19 1.52
C SER A 305 22.31 5.50 1.56
N LEU A 306 21.38 5.70 0.63
CA LEU A 306 20.46 6.84 0.63
C LEU A 306 19.52 6.79 1.85
N VAL A 307 19.07 5.60 2.26
CA VAL A 307 18.28 5.40 3.49
C VAL A 307 19.09 5.71 4.74
N VAL A 308 20.35 5.28 4.84
CA VAL A 308 21.24 5.65 5.97
C VAL A 308 21.43 7.17 6.03
N ALA A 309 21.63 7.83 4.88
CA ALA A 309 21.69 9.28 4.80
C ALA A 309 20.39 9.96 5.25
N ALA A 310 19.23 9.39 4.92
CA ALA A 310 17.92 9.88 5.36
C ALA A 310 17.76 9.84 6.88
N PHE A 311 18.23 8.78 7.55
CA PHE A 311 18.26 8.73 9.02
C PHE A 311 19.23 9.76 9.62
N ALA A 312 20.40 9.99 8.99
CA ALA A 312 21.31 11.05 9.41
C ALA A 312 20.67 12.44 9.28
N LEU A 313 19.98 12.73 8.18
CA LEU A 313 19.20 13.97 7.98
C LEU A 313 18.06 14.12 9.00
N THR A 314 17.45 13.00 9.41
CA THR A 314 16.42 12.98 10.47
C THR A 314 17.01 13.36 11.83
N GLU A 315 18.21 12.88 12.17
CA GLU A 315 18.92 13.31 13.38
C GLU A 315 19.36 14.78 13.31
N THR A 316 19.76 15.27 12.14
CA THR A 316 20.03 16.71 11.96
C THR A 316 18.75 17.53 12.17
N ALA A 317 17.62 17.10 11.61
CA ALA A 317 16.34 17.76 11.79
C ALA A 317 15.94 17.82 13.27
N ARG A 318 16.13 16.71 14.01
CA ARG A 318 15.88 16.65 15.45
C ARG A 318 16.69 17.70 16.23
N GLN A 319 17.94 17.91 15.85
CA GLN A 319 18.86 18.83 16.53
C GLN A 319 18.75 20.28 16.05
N ALA A 320 18.12 20.52 14.90
CA ALA A 320 17.94 21.85 14.35
C ALA A 320 17.09 22.74 15.28
N PRO A 321 17.34 24.07 15.31
CA PRO A 321 16.63 25.00 16.19
C PRO A 321 15.12 25.14 15.92
N GLY A 322 14.60 24.49 14.87
CA GLY A 322 13.17 24.42 14.51
C GLY A 322 12.82 25.19 13.24
N GLY A 323 11.52 25.35 12.99
CA GLY A 323 10.97 26.10 11.86
C GLY A 323 11.32 25.51 10.48
N GLY A 324 11.40 26.36 9.47
CA GLY A 324 11.57 25.95 8.07
C GLY A 324 12.83 25.13 7.79
N ALA A 325 13.92 25.34 8.54
CA ALA A 325 15.15 24.55 8.38
C ALA A 325 14.95 23.08 8.78
N ARG A 326 14.24 22.83 9.90
CA ARG A 326 13.88 21.46 10.33
C ARG A 326 12.96 20.81 9.30
N ASP A 327 11.95 21.53 8.85
CA ASP A 327 10.97 21.01 7.87
C ASP A 327 11.60 20.69 6.51
N ALA A 328 12.58 21.47 6.06
CA ALA A 328 13.33 21.21 4.84
C ALA A 328 14.15 19.91 4.95
N LEU A 329 14.82 19.70 6.09
CA LEU A 329 15.56 18.45 6.34
C LEU A 329 14.64 17.23 6.36
N ILE A 330 13.47 17.35 6.99
CA ILE A 330 12.44 16.29 6.99
C ILE A 330 11.97 16.02 5.56
N ALA A 331 11.72 17.05 4.75
CA ALA A 331 11.28 16.87 3.37
C ALA A 331 12.33 16.15 2.50
N ILE A 332 13.61 16.49 2.65
CA ILE A 332 14.71 15.82 1.96
C ILE A 332 14.82 14.35 2.40
N ALA A 333 14.77 14.09 3.70
CA ALA A 333 14.78 12.72 4.23
C ALA A 333 13.59 11.92 3.70
N ASN A 334 12.39 12.51 3.66
CA ASN A 334 11.20 11.87 3.12
C ASN A 334 11.37 11.48 1.64
N ASN A 335 11.95 12.38 0.83
CA ASN A 335 12.24 12.08 -0.57
C ASN A 335 13.24 10.92 -0.70
N CYS A 336 14.25 10.84 0.18
CA CYS A 336 15.21 9.73 0.18
C CYS A 336 14.55 8.37 0.46
N PHE A 337 13.70 8.29 1.51
CA PHE A 337 12.94 7.08 1.81
C PHE A 337 12.00 6.71 0.67
N ALA A 338 11.24 7.68 0.14
CA ALA A 338 10.29 7.45 -0.94
C ALA A 338 10.97 7.06 -2.25
N TRP A 339 12.16 7.60 -2.55
CA TRP A 339 12.90 7.19 -3.73
C TRP A 339 13.32 5.72 -3.62
N ARG A 340 13.92 5.31 -2.50
CA ARG A 340 14.29 3.90 -2.28
C ARG A 340 13.08 2.98 -2.41
N GLU A 341 11.98 3.36 -1.76
CA GLU A 341 10.72 2.64 -1.80
C GLU A 341 10.21 2.45 -3.23
N GLN A 342 10.14 3.55 -3.98
CA GLN A 342 9.41 3.60 -5.25
C GLN A 342 10.26 3.20 -6.45
N HIS A 343 11.55 3.54 -6.45
CA HIS A 343 12.47 3.23 -7.53
C HIS A 343 12.99 1.79 -7.44
N ASP A 344 13.30 1.31 -6.22
CA ASP A 344 13.96 0.02 -6.03
C ASP A 344 13.04 -1.04 -5.43
N ALA A 345 12.45 -0.77 -4.26
CA ALA A 345 11.84 -1.82 -3.45
C ALA A 345 10.53 -2.36 -4.06
N VAL A 346 9.66 -1.48 -4.53
CA VAL A 346 8.34 -1.86 -5.06
C VAL A 346 8.33 -2.14 -6.56
N GLN A 347 9.30 -1.60 -7.31
CA GLN A 347 9.29 -1.70 -8.78
C GLN A 347 9.22 -3.15 -9.30
N PRO A 348 9.91 -4.15 -8.70
CA PRO A 348 9.76 -5.54 -9.10
C PRO A 348 8.35 -6.12 -8.94
N ALA A 349 7.53 -5.59 -8.01
CA ALA A 349 6.14 -6.02 -7.87
C ALA A 349 5.27 -5.53 -9.03
N PHE A 350 5.56 -4.35 -9.60
CA PHE A 350 4.87 -3.81 -10.77
C PHE A 350 5.35 -4.43 -12.09
N THR A 351 6.67 -4.63 -12.23
CA THR A 351 7.32 -5.14 -13.44
C THR A 351 8.25 -6.30 -13.08
N PRO A 352 7.70 -7.48 -12.74
CA PRO A 352 8.52 -8.64 -12.40
C PRO A 352 9.32 -9.11 -13.64
N PRO A 353 10.52 -9.67 -13.47
CA PRO A 353 11.34 -10.15 -14.59
C PRO A 353 10.67 -11.23 -15.45
N ALA A 354 9.78 -12.02 -14.84
CA ALA A 354 8.97 -13.02 -15.51
C ALA A 354 7.54 -12.96 -14.98
N ARG A 355 6.57 -13.12 -15.88
CA ARG A 355 5.16 -13.26 -15.53
C ARG A 355 4.87 -14.71 -15.13
N LEU A 356 4.13 -14.90 -14.05
CA LEU A 356 3.69 -16.23 -13.63
C LEU A 356 2.61 -16.77 -14.59
N PRO A 357 2.50 -18.11 -14.77
CA PRO A 357 1.56 -18.69 -15.73
C PRO A 357 0.08 -18.38 -15.45
N ASP A 358 -0.26 -18.11 -14.19
CA ASP A 358 -1.61 -17.82 -13.70
C ASP A 358 -1.93 -16.31 -13.63
N GLU A 359 -1.08 -15.44 -14.21
CA GLU A 359 -1.23 -13.99 -14.17
C GLU A 359 -1.54 -13.35 -15.52
N VAL A 360 -2.21 -12.21 -15.44
CA VAL A 360 -2.21 -11.22 -16.53
C VAL A 360 -0.99 -10.30 -16.41
N SER A 361 -0.80 -9.42 -17.39
CA SER A 361 0.26 -8.41 -17.33
C SER A 361 0.02 -7.42 -16.19
N ARG A 362 0.91 -7.41 -15.19
CA ARG A 362 0.87 -6.47 -14.05
C ARG A 362 0.93 -4.99 -14.48
N PRO A 363 1.80 -4.58 -15.43
CA PRO A 363 1.80 -3.20 -15.92
C PRO A 363 0.51 -2.81 -16.63
N ASP A 364 -0.10 -3.72 -17.41
CA ASP A 364 -1.34 -3.41 -18.13
C ASP A 364 -2.53 -3.33 -17.17
N LEU A 365 -2.59 -4.22 -16.17
CA LEU A 365 -3.60 -4.17 -15.11
C LEU A 365 -3.48 -2.86 -14.32
N THR A 366 -2.26 -2.48 -13.96
CA THR A 366 -1.99 -1.22 -13.27
C THR A 366 -2.38 -0.02 -14.14
N GLN A 367 -2.16 -0.07 -15.45
CA GLN A 367 -2.58 0.98 -16.39
C GLN A 367 -4.11 1.12 -16.47
N ALA A 368 -4.85 0.02 -16.41
CA ALA A 368 -6.31 0.05 -16.36
C ALA A 368 -6.82 0.72 -15.07
N MET A 369 -6.11 0.49 -13.95
CA MET A 369 -6.48 0.96 -12.61
C MET A 369 -5.95 2.35 -12.28
N THR A 370 -4.96 2.87 -13.01
CA THR A 370 -4.29 4.15 -12.72
C THR A 370 -5.27 5.34 -12.56
N PRO A 371 -6.32 5.49 -13.39
CA PRO A 371 -7.30 6.56 -13.20
C PRO A 371 -8.03 6.51 -11.85
N LEU A 372 -8.13 5.33 -11.23
CA LEU A 372 -8.92 5.05 -10.04
C LEU A 372 -8.12 5.18 -8.74
N LEU A 373 -6.83 5.50 -8.85
CA LEU A 373 -5.93 5.60 -7.72
C LEU A 373 -6.27 6.80 -6.84
N ARG A 374 -6.25 6.55 -5.54
CA ARG A 374 -6.46 7.54 -4.49
C ARG A 374 -5.57 7.26 -3.30
N LEU A 375 -5.37 8.28 -2.49
CA LEU A 375 -4.69 8.20 -1.21
C LEU A 375 -5.44 9.05 -0.19
N GLU A 376 -6.14 8.39 0.74
CA GLU A 376 -6.67 9.06 1.93
C GLU A 376 -5.53 9.39 2.88
N LEU A 377 -5.35 10.66 3.23
CA LEU A 377 -4.39 11.16 4.21
C LEU A 377 -5.18 11.69 5.40
N GLY A 378 -5.67 10.78 6.24
CA GLY A 378 -6.64 11.11 7.28
C GLY A 378 -7.94 11.64 6.70
N THR A 379 -8.25 12.92 6.94
CA THR A 379 -9.49 13.55 6.43
C THR A 379 -9.35 14.25 5.09
N VAL A 380 -8.15 14.31 4.50
CA VAL A 380 -7.96 14.83 3.13
C VAL A 380 -7.67 13.70 2.16
N VAL A 381 -8.03 13.88 0.90
CA VAL A 381 -7.88 12.85 -0.13
C VAL A 381 -7.06 13.41 -1.27
N TRP A 382 -6.07 12.64 -1.72
CA TRP A 382 -5.37 12.86 -2.97
C TRP A 382 -5.91 11.90 -4.03
N ASN A 383 -6.29 12.39 -5.20
CA ASN A 383 -6.72 11.56 -6.32
C ASN A 383 -5.74 11.67 -7.50
N PHE A 384 -5.50 10.55 -8.17
CA PHE A 384 -4.69 10.55 -9.38
C PHE A 384 -5.36 11.34 -10.51
N SER A 385 -6.69 11.28 -10.62
CA SER A 385 -7.46 12.04 -11.61
C SER A 385 -7.22 13.55 -11.50
N ASP A 386 -7.17 14.08 -10.28
CA ASP A 386 -6.97 15.50 -10.03
C ASP A 386 -5.54 15.92 -10.38
N TYR A 387 -4.56 15.09 -10.01
CA TYR A 387 -3.17 15.28 -10.43
C TYR A 387 -3.02 15.27 -11.96
N ALA A 388 -3.62 14.29 -12.64
CA ALA A 388 -3.53 14.16 -14.09
C ALA A 388 -4.18 15.34 -14.81
N ALA A 389 -5.26 15.92 -14.25
CA ALA A 389 -5.92 17.10 -14.80
C ALA A 389 -4.98 18.32 -14.89
N THR A 390 -4.03 18.46 -13.93
CA THR A 390 -3.04 19.55 -13.93
C THR A 390 -1.86 19.31 -14.87
N GLN A 391 -1.71 18.10 -15.43
CA GLN A 391 -0.61 17.80 -16.34
C GLN A 391 -0.92 18.23 -17.77
N ARG A 392 0.13 18.29 -18.60
CA ARG A 392 -0.03 18.45 -20.04
C ARG A 392 -0.69 17.19 -20.63
N ASP A 393 -1.57 17.41 -21.60
CA ASP A 393 -2.11 16.35 -22.46
C ASP A 393 -0.97 15.75 -23.31
N ARG A 394 -0.78 14.42 -23.21
CA ARG A 394 0.34 13.69 -23.82
C ARG A 394 0.02 13.16 -25.21
N ASP A 395 -1.24 12.87 -25.51
CA ASP A 395 -1.64 12.22 -26.76
C ASP A 395 -2.51 13.12 -27.66
N SER A 396 -2.99 14.26 -27.15
CA SER A 396 -3.84 15.22 -27.86
C SER A 396 -5.13 14.59 -28.44
N ASN A 397 -5.56 13.46 -27.89
CA ASN A 397 -6.71 12.72 -28.37
C ASN A 397 -7.96 13.11 -27.56
N PRO A 398 -9.00 13.70 -28.19
CA PRO A 398 -10.20 14.13 -27.46
C PRO A 398 -11.03 12.97 -26.90
N LEU A 399 -10.80 11.73 -27.36
CA LEU A 399 -11.50 10.52 -26.91
C LEU A 399 -10.85 9.85 -25.70
N THR A 400 -9.63 10.23 -25.35
CA THR A 400 -8.97 9.83 -24.11
C THR A 400 -9.08 10.95 -23.08
N SER A 401 -8.95 10.57 -21.82
CA SER A 401 -8.92 11.53 -20.71
C SER A 401 -7.52 11.51 -20.11
N LYS A 402 -7.01 12.65 -19.66
CA LYS A 402 -5.65 12.75 -19.08
C LYS A 402 -5.31 11.65 -18.08
N PRO A 403 -6.19 11.26 -17.13
CA PRO A 403 -5.87 10.19 -16.17
C PRO A 403 -5.53 8.85 -16.82
N THR A 404 -6.00 8.61 -18.05
CA THR A 404 -5.78 7.36 -18.80
C THR A 404 -4.45 7.34 -19.56
N GLU A 405 -3.75 8.46 -19.70
CA GLU A 405 -2.47 8.57 -20.43
C GLU A 405 -1.24 8.13 -19.63
N TYR A 406 -1.45 7.70 -18.38
CA TYR A 406 -0.40 7.36 -17.43
C TYR A 406 -0.48 5.87 -17.04
N ASN A 407 0.64 5.34 -16.57
CA ASN A 407 0.70 4.02 -15.98
C ASN A 407 1.42 4.06 -14.63
N TRP A 408 0.69 3.78 -13.54
CA TRP A 408 1.27 3.75 -12.21
C TRP A 408 2.34 2.67 -12.02
N ALA A 409 2.43 1.67 -12.90
CA ALA A 409 3.55 0.72 -12.88
C ALA A 409 4.88 1.37 -13.34
N SER A 410 4.81 2.44 -14.13
CA SER A 410 5.96 3.22 -14.58
C SER A 410 6.43 4.17 -13.48
N PHE A 411 7.69 4.04 -13.07
CA PHE A 411 8.30 4.97 -12.11
C PHE A 411 8.21 6.44 -12.56
N ALA A 412 8.43 6.70 -13.86
CA ALA A 412 8.41 8.06 -14.40
C ALA A 412 7.02 8.74 -14.29
N ASP A 413 5.94 7.95 -14.36
CA ASP A 413 4.57 8.47 -14.19
C ASP A 413 4.17 8.58 -12.72
N ARG A 414 4.61 7.62 -11.91
CA ARG A 414 4.29 7.52 -10.50
C ARG A 414 5.04 8.54 -9.64
N TRP A 415 6.31 8.79 -9.93
CA TRP A 415 7.19 9.59 -9.06
C TRP A 415 6.71 11.03 -8.85
N PRO A 416 6.40 11.82 -9.90
CA PRO A 416 5.95 13.20 -9.69
C PRO A 416 4.60 13.24 -8.96
N ALA A 417 3.71 12.28 -9.23
CA ALA A 417 2.41 12.17 -8.58
C ALA A 417 2.56 11.95 -7.06
N ILE A 418 3.47 11.05 -6.62
CA ILE A 418 3.78 10.82 -5.21
C ILE A 418 4.30 12.10 -4.53
N LEU A 419 5.16 12.87 -5.19
CA LEU A 419 5.65 14.14 -4.63
C LEU A 419 4.50 15.15 -4.41
N THR A 420 3.46 15.12 -5.23
CA THR A 420 2.27 15.97 -5.01
C THR A 420 1.43 15.51 -3.81
N SER A 421 1.34 14.20 -3.55
CA SER A 421 0.63 13.70 -2.36
C SER A 421 1.37 14.06 -1.07
N PHE A 422 2.72 14.03 -1.09
CA PHE A 422 3.52 14.57 0.00
C PHE A 422 3.28 16.06 0.21
N THR A 423 3.23 16.84 -0.87
CA THR A 423 2.91 18.27 -0.79
C THR A 423 1.53 18.51 -0.16
N LEU A 424 0.52 17.69 -0.48
CA LEU A 424 -0.80 17.77 0.16
C LEU A 424 -0.71 17.48 1.67
N GLY A 425 -0.01 16.42 2.08
CA GLY A 425 0.18 16.09 3.49
C GLY A 425 0.97 17.17 4.25
N TYR A 426 1.97 17.79 3.63
CA TYR A 426 2.72 18.90 4.23
C TYR A 426 1.87 20.15 4.44
N ARG A 427 0.87 20.40 3.58
CA ARG A 427 -0.09 21.50 3.75
C ARG A 427 -1.13 21.21 4.83
N ASN A 428 -1.33 19.94 5.19
CA ASN A 428 -2.32 19.49 6.17
C ASN A 428 -1.66 18.58 7.22
N PRO A 429 -0.70 19.07 8.01
CA PRO A 429 0.10 18.21 8.88
C PRO A 429 -0.72 17.57 10.01
N THR A 430 -1.80 18.22 10.45
CA THR A 430 -2.71 17.71 11.49
C THR A 430 -3.43 16.45 11.06
N VAL A 431 -4.01 16.44 9.85
CA VAL A 431 -4.87 15.34 9.40
C VAL A 431 -4.08 14.06 9.15
N MET A 432 -2.76 14.14 8.93
CA MET A 432 -1.89 12.98 8.80
C MET A 432 -1.93 12.04 10.01
N TRP A 433 -2.35 12.55 11.17
CA TRP A 433 -2.44 11.81 12.43
C TRP A 433 -3.82 11.23 12.71
N ASP A 434 -4.80 11.46 11.82
CA ASP A 434 -6.06 10.72 11.79
C ASP A 434 -5.79 9.34 11.15
N LEU A 435 -5.17 8.46 11.94
CA LEU A 435 -4.65 7.18 11.48
C LEU A 435 -5.76 6.24 10.97
N PRO A 436 -5.47 5.43 9.94
CA PRO A 436 -6.47 4.55 9.35
C PRO A 436 -6.95 3.49 10.37
N LYS A 437 -8.26 3.26 10.37
CA LYS A 437 -8.87 2.15 11.12
C LYS A 437 -8.65 0.84 10.35
N PRO A 438 -8.54 -0.32 11.01
CA PRO A 438 -8.40 -1.59 10.31
C PRO A 438 -9.55 -1.82 9.33
N LEU A 439 -9.23 -2.16 8.07
CA LEU A 439 -10.22 -2.43 7.01
C LEU A 439 -11.20 -3.53 7.39
N VAL A 440 -10.67 -4.56 8.04
CA VAL A 440 -11.41 -5.75 8.43
C VAL A 440 -11.19 -5.98 9.94
N PRO A 441 -12.25 -6.21 10.73
CA PRO A 441 -12.14 -6.55 12.15
C PRO A 441 -11.22 -7.77 12.36
N ALA A 442 -10.49 -7.80 13.50
CA ALA A 442 -9.49 -8.85 13.76
C ALA A 442 -10.07 -10.27 13.81
N ASN A 443 -11.36 -10.37 14.16
CA ASN A 443 -12.15 -11.59 14.27
C ASN A 443 -13.03 -11.86 13.05
N SER A 444 -12.86 -11.10 11.95
CA SER A 444 -13.69 -11.28 10.78
C SER A 444 -13.30 -12.55 10.02
N PRO A 445 -14.27 -13.39 9.62
CA PRO A 445 -14.00 -14.56 8.76
C PRO A 445 -13.42 -14.16 7.39
N LEU A 446 -13.56 -12.90 6.96
CA LEU A 446 -12.92 -12.38 5.74
C LEU A 446 -11.39 -12.42 5.80
N LEU A 447 -10.79 -12.46 7.01
CA LEU A 447 -9.34 -12.64 7.15
C LEU A 447 -8.90 -14.09 6.89
N ASP A 448 -9.82 -15.04 6.96
CA ASP A 448 -9.61 -16.49 6.79
C ASP A 448 -10.11 -17.02 5.45
N LEU A 449 -11.02 -16.30 4.79
CA LEU A 449 -11.68 -16.72 3.54
C LEU A 449 -10.75 -16.87 2.31
N LEU A 450 -9.44 -16.65 2.47
CA LEU A 450 -8.45 -16.73 1.39
C LEU A 450 -7.19 -17.52 1.78
N ALA A 451 -7.28 -18.37 2.81
CA ALA A 451 -6.19 -19.27 3.22
C ALA A 451 -6.06 -20.48 2.28
#